data_AF-A0A7S3TJZ1-F1
#
_entry.id   AF-A0A7S3TJZ1-F1
#
_cell.length_a   1.000
_cell.length_b   1.000
_cell.length_c   1.000
_cell.angle_alpha   90.00
_cell.angle_beta   90.00
_cell.angle_gamma   90.00
#
_symmetry.space_group_name_H-M   'P 1'
#
loop_
_entity.id
_entity.type
_entity.pdbx_description
1 polymer ?
#
loop_
_entity_poly.entity_id
_entity_poly.type
_entity_poly.pdbx_seq_one_letter_code
_entity_poly.pdbx_strand_id
1 'polypeptide(L)'
;KEVGYTLEEIRTAGYSCSDAKELGYSLEEIKTAGYSLVEIRTAGYSCSDAKAAGYTLEGIEAAGYTPEEIRKAGYSWADYSCSRAKAAGYKLHAIRAAGYSCFDVKPAGYTLQEIRAAGYS
;
A
#
# COMPACT_ATOMS: atom_id res chain seq x y z
N LYS A 1 12.97 6.57 -26.30
CA LYS A 1 11.52 6.80 -26.12
C LYS A 1 10.95 7.14 -27.49
N GLU A 2 10.68 6.14 -28.33
CA GLU A 2 10.46 6.36 -29.77
C GLU A 2 9.06 5.97 -30.27
N VAL A 3 8.08 5.82 -29.39
CA VAL A 3 6.69 5.87 -29.82
C VAL A 3 5.88 6.61 -28.77
N GLY A 4 5.27 7.72 -29.18
CA GLY A 4 4.48 8.63 -28.35
C GLY A 4 3.12 8.07 -27.97
N TYR A 5 3.05 6.82 -27.54
CA TYR A 5 1.84 6.29 -26.94
C TYR A 5 1.73 6.83 -25.52
N THR A 6 0.64 7.55 -25.28
CA THR A 6 0.24 7.93 -23.93
C THR A 6 -0.13 6.67 -23.16
N LEU A 7 0.13 6.68 -21.85
CA LEU A 7 -0.13 5.52 -21.00
C LEU A 7 -1.65 5.20 -20.92
N GLU A 8 -2.49 6.18 -21.28
CA GLU A 8 -3.94 6.02 -21.55
C GLU A 8 -4.24 5.18 -22.81
N GLU A 9 -3.49 5.36 -23.90
CA GLU A 9 -3.59 4.52 -25.10
C GLU A 9 -3.19 3.07 -24.81
N ILE A 10 -2.15 2.89 -23.98
CA ILE A 10 -1.66 1.57 -23.58
C ILE A 10 -2.72 0.88 -22.71
N ARG A 11 -3.35 1.63 -21.79
CA ARG A 11 -4.47 1.14 -20.99
C ARG A 11 -5.68 0.74 -21.85
N THR A 12 -6.06 1.58 -22.81
CA THR A 12 -7.20 1.28 -23.71
C THR A 12 -6.91 0.12 -24.66
N ALA A 13 -5.63 -0.10 -25.00
CA ALA A 13 -5.18 -1.28 -25.71
C ALA A 13 -5.14 -2.56 -24.84
N GLY A 14 -5.47 -2.47 -23.54
CA GLY A 14 -5.59 -3.62 -22.64
C GLY A 14 -4.27 -4.07 -22.01
N TYR A 15 -3.22 -3.26 -22.09
CA TYR A 15 -1.97 -3.56 -21.42
C TYR A 15 -2.10 -3.45 -19.91
N SER A 16 -1.38 -4.31 -19.20
CA SER A 16 -1.36 -4.30 -17.75
C SER A 16 -0.35 -3.27 -17.24
N CYS A 17 -0.49 -2.93 -15.97
CA CYS A 17 0.46 -2.05 -15.29
C CYS A 17 1.90 -2.65 -15.27
N SER A 18 2.03 -3.97 -15.40
CA SER A 18 3.32 -4.67 -15.50
C SER A 18 3.99 -4.39 -16.84
N ASP A 19 3.22 -4.40 -17.92
CA ASP A 19 3.71 -4.05 -19.25
C ASP A 19 4.19 -2.59 -19.27
N ALA A 20 3.44 -1.68 -18.64
CA ALA A 20 3.88 -0.29 -18.50
C ALA A 20 5.22 -0.17 -17.75
N LYS A 21 5.45 -1.02 -16.74
CA LYS A 21 6.75 -1.10 -16.05
C LYS A 21 7.86 -1.56 -16.97
N GLU A 22 7.62 -2.61 -17.76
CA GLU A 22 8.60 -3.17 -18.71
C GLU A 22 8.92 -2.20 -19.85
N LEU A 23 7.93 -1.40 -20.26
CA LEU A 23 8.10 -0.31 -21.22
C LEU A 23 8.88 0.89 -20.64
N GLY A 24 9.17 0.88 -19.33
CA GLY A 24 9.96 1.91 -18.66
C GLY A 24 9.17 3.14 -18.25
N TYR A 25 7.84 3.02 -18.10
CA TYR A 25 7.03 4.11 -17.55
C TYR A 25 7.20 4.23 -16.04
N SER A 26 7.20 5.49 -15.60
CA SER A 26 7.27 5.84 -14.19
C SER A 26 5.92 5.60 -13.53
N LEU A 27 5.91 5.26 -12.24
CA LEU A 27 4.64 5.12 -11.52
C LEU A 27 3.81 6.41 -11.45
N GLU A 28 4.45 7.58 -11.52
CA GLU A 28 3.75 8.86 -11.63
C GLU A 28 2.94 8.92 -12.94
N GLU A 29 3.52 8.44 -14.05
CA GLU A 29 2.85 8.36 -15.34
C GLU A 29 1.67 7.37 -15.28
N ILE A 30 1.89 6.23 -14.61
CA ILE A 30 0.87 5.20 -14.38
C ILE A 30 -0.29 5.75 -13.57
N LYS A 31 0.01 6.54 -12.53
CA LYS A 31 -0.99 7.24 -11.73
C LYS A 31 -1.77 8.25 -12.56
N THR A 32 -1.10 9.03 -13.41
CA THR A 32 -1.77 9.99 -14.30
C THR A 32 -2.65 9.32 -15.34
N ALA A 33 -2.31 8.11 -15.78
CA ALA A 33 -3.17 7.30 -16.66
C ALA A 33 -4.35 6.63 -15.93
N GLY A 34 -4.47 6.87 -14.62
CA GLY A 34 -5.59 6.44 -13.80
C GLY A 34 -5.55 4.96 -13.43
N TYR A 35 -4.38 4.31 -13.43
CA TYR A 35 -4.26 2.97 -12.86
C TYR A 35 -4.47 3.03 -11.35
N SER A 36 -5.22 2.08 -10.84
CA SER A 36 -5.53 1.95 -9.43
C SER A 36 -4.34 1.37 -8.67
N LEU A 37 -4.25 1.64 -7.36
CA LEU A 37 -3.23 1.01 -6.52
C LEU A 37 -3.32 -0.52 -6.50
N VAL A 38 -4.52 -1.07 -6.71
CA VAL A 38 -4.72 -2.53 -6.87
C VAL A 38 -4.03 -3.05 -8.12
N GLU A 39 -4.07 -2.29 -9.22
CA GLU A 39 -3.47 -2.69 -10.50
C GLU A 39 -1.94 -2.65 -10.45
N ILE A 40 -1.35 -1.60 -9.85
CA ILE A 40 0.10 -1.56 -9.63
C ILE A 40 0.54 -2.68 -8.68
N ARG A 41 -0.30 -3.04 -7.69
CA ARG A 41 -0.01 -4.17 -6.81
C ARG A 41 0.00 -5.48 -7.59
N THR A 42 -1.00 -5.71 -8.44
CA THR A 42 -1.03 -6.90 -9.31
C THR A 42 0.14 -6.95 -10.29
N ALA A 43 0.66 -5.78 -10.68
CA ALA A 43 1.88 -5.66 -11.47
C ALA A 43 3.19 -5.85 -10.68
N GLY A 44 3.11 -6.13 -9.38
CA GLY A 44 4.28 -6.37 -8.55
C GLY A 44 5.04 -5.10 -8.14
N TYR A 45 4.37 -3.95 -8.11
CA TYR A 45 4.94 -2.75 -7.48
C TYR A 45 4.87 -2.85 -5.97
N SER A 46 5.99 -2.51 -5.32
CA SER A 46 6.09 -2.48 -3.88
C SER A 46 5.43 -1.23 -3.33
N CYS A 47 5.03 -1.27 -2.07
CA CYS A 47 4.51 -0.10 -1.36
C CYS A 47 5.51 1.09 -1.40
N SER A 48 6.82 0.82 -1.44
CA SER A 48 7.86 1.84 -1.58
C SER A 48 7.77 2.59 -2.91
N ASP A 49 7.49 1.85 -3.98
CA ASP A 49 7.34 2.43 -5.31
C ASP A 49 6.07 3.27 -5.36
N ALA A 50 4.96 2.77 -4.78
CA ALA A 50 3.73 3.53 -4.66
C ALA A 50 3.94 4.84 -3.88
N LYS A 51 4.71 4.80 -2.78
CA LYS A 51 5.10 6.00 -2.04
C LYS A 51 5.92 6.97 -2.89
N ALA A 52 6.90 6.46 -3.63
CA ALA A 52 7.75 7.28 -4.51
C ALA A 52 6.92 7.98 -5.59
N ALA A 53 5.85 7.34 -6.06
CA ALA A 53 4.89 7.90 -7.00
C ALA A 53 3.89 8.90 -6.39
N GLY A 54 4.01 9.19 -5.09
CA GLY A 54 3.12 10.08 -4.37
C GLY A 54 1.72 9.49 -4.15
N TYR A 55 1.58 8.17 -4.06
CA TYR A 55 0.34 7.60 -3.53
C TYR A 55 0.24 7.85 -2.03
N THR A 56 -0.97 8.18 -1.60
CA THR A 56 -1.25 8.38 -0.18
C THR A 56 -1.41 7.04 0.52
N LEU A 57 -1.15 7.05 1.82
CA LEU A 57 -1.30 5.88 2.68
C LEU A 57 -2.72 5.29 2.62
N GLU A 58 -3.75 6.12 2.44
CA GLU A 58 -5.15 5.70 2.31
C GLU A 58 -5.35 4.83 1.08
N GLY A 59 -4.76 5.24 -0.06
CA GLY A 59 -4.85 4.47 -1.28
C GLY A 59 -4.12 3.14 -1.17
N ILE A 60 -2.98 3.12 -0.48
CA ILE A 60 -2.18 1.92 -0.22
C ILE A 60 -2.96 0.93 0.67
N GLU A 61 -3.63 1.43 1.70
CA GLU A 61 -4.49 0.59 2.55
C GLU A 61 -5.73 0.10 1.82
N ALA A 62 -6.36 0.96 1.02
CA ALA A 62 -7.52 0.59 0.20
C ALA A 62 -7.16 -0.48 -0.85
N ALA A 63 -5.91 -0.49 -1.32
CA ALA A 63 -5.37 -1.54 -2.18
C ALA A 63 -4.96 -2.82 -1.42
N GLY A 64 -5.07 -2.82 -0.09
CA GLY A 64 -4.85 -3.95 0.79
C GLY A 64 -3.38 -4.28 1.07
N TYR A 65 -2.46 -3.32 0.91
CA TYR A 65 -1.05 -3.53 1.24
C TYR A 65 -0.87 -3.79 2.73
N THR A 66 -0.11 -4.81 3.07
CA THR A 66 0.07 -5.20 4.47
C THR A 66 0.84 -4.15 5.27
N PRO A 67 0.63 -4.06 6.60
CA PRO A 67 1.40 -3.17 7.47
C PRO A 67 2.91 -3.42 7.38
N GLU A 68 3.31 -4.66 7.11
CA GLU A 68 4.71 -5.04 6.88
C GLU A 68 5.29 -4.36 5.63
N GLU A 69 4.55 -4.34 4.53
CA GLU A 69 4.94 -3.68 3.28
C GLU A 69 4.97 -2.17 3.44
N ILE A 70 3.98 -1.60 4.13
CA ILE A 70 3.89 -0.18 4.47
C ILE A 70 5.10 0.24 5.30
N ARG A 71 5.48 -0.57 6.30
CA ARG A 71 6.68 -0.34 7.10
C ARG A 71 7.95 -0.44 6.25
N LYS A 72 8.05 -1.44 5.38
CA LYS A 72 9.18 -1.60 4.45
C LYS A 72 9.30 -0.42 3.47
N ALA A 73 8.17 0.21 3.12
CA ALA A 73 8.15 1.45 2.34
C ALA A 73 8.63 2.69 3.10
N GLY A 74 8.99 2.53 4.37
CA GLY A 74 9.47 3.62 5.21
C GLY A 74 8.37 4.60 5.59
N TYR A 75 7.10 4.18 5.57
CA TYR A 75 6.06 4.93 6.29
C TYR A 75 6.29 4.75 7.79
N SER A 76 6.42 5.88 8.49
CA SER A 76 6.59 5.88 9.92
C SER A 76 5.24 5.64 10.59
N TRP A 77 5.22 4.96 11.72
CA TRP A 77 4.00 4.72 12.48
C TRP A 77 3.33 6.03 12.97
N ALA A 78 4.11 7.10 13.13
CA ALA A 78 3.55 8.42 13.43
C ALA A 78 2.63 8.95 12.31
N ASP A 79 2.93 8.61 11.04
CA ASP A 79 2.08 8.91 9.88
C ASP A 79 0.98 7.85 9.71
N TYR A 80 1.26 6.61 10.12
CA TYR A 80 0.35 5.48 10.06
C TYR A 80 -0.41 5.32 11.38
N SER A 81 -1.46 6.12 11.57
CA SER A 81 -2.32 5.98 12.75
C SER A 81 -2.90 4.57 12.82
N CYS A 82 -2.72 3.90 13.94
CA CYS A 82 -3.26 2.57 14.19
C CYS A 82 -4.79 2.49 14.04
N SER A 83 -5.48 3.61 14.24
CA SER A 83 -6.91 3.78 13.97
C SER A 83 -7.23 3.53 12.49
N ARG A 84 -6.31 3.90 11.60
CA ARG A 84 -6.37 3.67 10.16
C ARG A 84 -6.15 2.20 9.82
N ALA A 85 -5.20 1.56 10.50
CA ALA A 85 -5.02 0.11 10.39
C ALA A 85 -6.29 -0.67 10.74
N LYS A 86 -7.02 -0.19 11.77
CA LYS A 86 -8.31 -0.75 12.17
C LYS A 86 -9.40 -0.48 11.13
N ALA A 87 -9.46 0.73 10.58
CA ALA A 87 -10.40 1.09 9.52
C ALA A 87 -10.17 0.29 8.24
N ALA A 88 -8.90 0.00 7.91
CA ALA A 88 -8.50 -0.86 6.81
C ALA A 88 -8.75 -2.36 7.08
N GLY A 89 -9.24 -2.73 8.26
CA GLY A 89 -9.58 -4.11 8.61
C GLY A 89 -8.36 -5.00 8.84
N TYR A 90 -7.17 -4.43 9.08
CA TYR A 90 -6.00 -5.24 9.40
C TYR A 90 -6.20 -5.94 10.73
N LYS A 91 -5.95 -7.24 10.74
CA LYS A 91 -5.95 -8.00 11.97
C LYS A 91 -4.69 -7.65 12.76
N LEU A 92 -4.83 -7.58 14.08
CA LEU A 92 -3.74 -7.28 15.00
C LEU A 92 -2.52 -8.23 14.87
N HIS A 93 -2.71 -9.45 14.35
CA HIS A 93 -1.59 -10.35 14.06
C HIS A 93 -0.66 -9.81 12.96
N ALA A 94 -1.19 -9.10 11.96
CA ALA A 94 -0.39 -8.52 10.87
C ALA A 94 0.38 -7.29 11.38
N ILE A 95 -0.25 -6.53 12.28
CA ILE A 95 0.39 -5.43 13.01
C ILE A 95 1.52 -6.00 13.90
N ARG A 96 1.30 -7.14 14.54
CA ARG A 96 2.35 -7.82 15.32
C ARG A 96 3.48 -8.36 14.46
N ALA A 97 3.16 -8.99 13.32
CA ALA A 97 4.15 -9.48 12.37
C ALA A 97 5.02 -8.34 11.82
N ALA A 98 4.42 -7.17 11.64
CA ALA A 98 5.15 -5.94 11.32
C ALA A 98 6.04 -5.41 12.46
N GLY A 99 5.99 -6.01 13.65
CA GLY A 99 6.88 -5.69 14.77
C GLY A 99 6.38 -4.57 15.67
N TYR A 100 5.12 -4.16 15.54
CA TYR A 100 4.52 -3.11 16.39
C TYR A 100 4.16 -3.66 17.77
N SER A 101 4.20 -2.79 18.79
CA SER A 101 4.01 -3.16 20.20
C SER A 101 2.58 -2.92 20.69
N CYS A 102 2.23 -3.51 21.85
CA CYS A 102 0.89 -3.36 22.44
C CYS A 102 0.55 -1.90 22.83
N PHE A 103 1.57 -1.07 23.05
CA PHE A 103 1.41 0.36 23.35
C PHE A 103 0.96 1.16 22.13
N ASP A 104 1.34 0.74 20.93
CA ASP A 104 1.00 1.40 19.68
C ASP A 104 -0.46 1.11 19.24
N VAL A 105 -0.99 -0.05 19.64
CA VAL A 105 -2.34 -0.53 19.29
C VAL A 105 -3.43 -0.12 20.27
N LYS A 106 -3.09 0.21 21.52
CA LYS A 106 -4.06 0.75 22.49
C LYS A 106 -4.73 2.05 22.04
N PRO A 107 -4.00 3.11 21.60
CA PRO A 107 -4.62 4.38 21.19
C PRO A 107 -5.43 4.26 19.89
N ALA A 108 -5.24 3.18 19.13
CA ALA A 108 -6.02 2.85 17.93
C ALA A 108 -7.49 2.52 18.19
N GLY A 109 -7.84 2.27 19.46
CA GLY A 109 -9.13 1.71 19.83
C GLY A 109 -9.25 0.20 19.62
N TYR A 110 -8.14 -0.54 19.50
CA TYR A 110 -8.19 -2.00 19.61
C TYR A 110 -8.54 -2.41 21.04
N THR A 111 -9.42 -3.39 21.18
CA THR A 111 -9.81 -3.89 22.49
C THR A 111 -8.69 -4.74 23.10
N LEU A 112 -8.61 -4.78 24.43
CA LEU A 112 -7.67 -5.64 25.15
C LEU A 112 -7.83 -7.12 24.76
N GLN A 113 -9.05 -7.57 24.41
CA GLN A 113 -9.28 -8.92 23.91
C GLN A 113 -8.59 -9.16 22.57
N GLU A 114 -8.71 -8.24 21.61
CA GLU A 114 -8.05 -8.38 20.31
C GLU A 114 -6.52 -8.34 20.45
N ILE A 115 -6.00 -7.45 21.31
CA ILE A 115 -4.56 -7.33 21.59
C ILE A 115 -4.04 -8.65 22.19
N ARG A 116 -4.73 -9.19 23.19
CA ARG A 116 -4.39 -10.48 23.79
C ARG A 116 -4.54 -11.64 22.81
N ALA A 117 -5.57 -11.63 21.97
CA ALA A 117 -5.81 -12.66 20.95
C ALA A 117 -4.71 -12.69 19.88
N ALA A 118 -4.09 -11.54 19.58
CA ALA A 118 -2.93 -11.48 18.71
C ALA A 118 -1.61 -11.90 19.38
N GLY A 119 -1.65 -12.26 20.67
CA GLY A 119 -0.50 -12.76 21.42
C GLY A 119 0.44 -11.66 21.90
N TYR A 120 -0.06 -10.44 22.06
CA TYR A 120 0.63 -9.42 22.84
C TYR A 120 0.49 -9.74 24.33
N SER A 121 1.63 -9.84 25.03
CA SER A 121 1.75 -10.03 26.48
C SER A 121 2.06 -8.72 27.18
#